data_AF-B9TGQ1-F1
#
_entry.id   AF-B9TGQ1-F1
#
_cell.length_a   1.000
_cell.length_b   1.000
_cell.length_c   1.000
_cell.angle_alpha   90.00
_cell.angle_beta   90.00
_cell.angle_gamma   90.00
#
_symmetry.space_group_name_H-M   'P 1'
#
loop_
_entity.id
_entity.type
_entity.pdbx_description
1 polymer ?
#
loop_
_entity_poly.entity_id
_entity_poly.type
_entity_poly.pdbx_seq_one_letter_code
_entity_poly.pdbx_strand_id
1 'polypeptide(L)'
;MIAAYPLIEVPTGRSEFGPDRSKPQTFLPIWMQYATPQWTTYGGIGYRINPVRDGRDSVFTGAAALYRLNQTTQIGAELFNETSTTTGEQSQTGFNIATIIALADDYNFLFSVGKGLRNVEATNQFSFYCALQVQY
;
A
#
# COMPACT_ATOMS: atom_id res chain seq x y z
N MET A 1 -5.58 -5.35 -17.09
CA MET A 1 -5.72 -3.88 -17.14
C MET A 1 -4.41 -3.24 -16.69
N ILE A 2 -4.05 -2.09 -17.26
CA ILE A 2 -2.86 -1.32 -16.87
C ILE A 2 -3.31 0.11 -16.57
N ALA A 3 -2.75 0.71 -15.53
CA ALA A 3 -3.03 2.10 -15.15
C ALA A 3 -1.73 2.83 -14.82
N ALA A 4 -1.64 4.08 -15.24
CA ALA A 4 -0.57 4.99 -14.85
C ALA A 4 -1.19 6.38 -14.63
N TYR A 5 -0.86 7.01 -13.51
CA TYR A 5 -1.40 8.31 -13.15
C TYR A 5 -0.43 9.02 -12.21
N PRO A 6 -0.23 10.34 -12.31
CA PRO A 6 0.50 11.08 -11.30
C PRO A 6 -0.36 11.25 -10.06
N LEU A 7 0.23 11.07 -8.87
CA LEU A 7 -0.39 11.35 -7.59
C LEU A 7 0.44 12.41 -6.86
N ILE A 8 -0.20 13.51 -6.43
CA ILE A 8 0.44 14.59 -5.68
C ILE A 8 -0.14 14.59 -4.28
N GLU A 9 0.71 14.37 -3.29
CA GLU A 9 0.36 14.41 -1.86
C GLU A 9 0.64 15.82 -1.33
N VAL A 10 -0.42 16.53 -0.96
CA VAL A 10 -0.33 17.91 -0.45
C VAL A 10 -0.13 17.87 1.08
N PRO A 11 0.85 18.61 1.63
CA PRO A 11 1.18 18.56 3.05
C PRO A 11 0.17 19.34 3.89
N THR A 12 -0.94 18.70 4.27
CA THR A 12 -1.96 19.29 5.17
C THR A 12 -1.73 18.95 6.65
N GLY A 13 -0.80 18.05 6.94
CA GLY A 13 -0.43 17.66 8.29
C GLY A 13 0.51 18.65 8.98
N ARG A 14 0.64 18.55 10.31
CA ARG A 14 1.62 19.34 11.07
C ARG A 14 3.03 18.77 10.82
N SER A 15 3.96 19.66 10.46
CA SER A 15 5.36 19.32 10.15
C SER A 15 6.16 18.80 11.33
N GLU A 16 5.70 19.04 12.56
CA GLU A 16 6.32 18.53 13.79
C GLU A 16 6.30 17.00 13.92
N PHE A 17 5.40 16.32 13.20
CA PHE A 17 5.27 14.86 13.22
C PHE A 17 6.05 14.15 12.11
N GLY A 18 6.94 14.86 11.42
CA GLY A 18 7.86 14.27 10.45
C GLY A 18 8.20 15.21 9.29
N PRO A 19 9.45 15.17 8.79
CA PRO A 19 9.92 16.05 7.73
C PRO A 19 9.14 15.83 6.42
N ASP A 20 8.68 14.60 6.17
CA ASP A 20 7.85 14.21 5.01
C ASP A 20 6.52 14.95 4.92
N ARG A 21 6.08 15.60 6.00
CA ARG A 21 4.83 16.35 6.07
C ARG A 21 4.99 17.85 5.83
N SER A 22 6.18 18.30 5.46
CA SER A 22 6.50 19.73 5.30
C SER A 22 6.38 20.24 3.85
N LYS A 23 6.41 19.34 2.87
CA LYS A 23 6.40 19.69 1.44
C LYS A 23 5.56 18.69 0.64
N PRO A 24 5.05 19.11 -0.54
CA PRO A 24 4.33 18.19 -1.42
C PRO A 24 5.26 17.11 -1.95
N GLN A 25 4.74 15.89 -2.03
CA GLN A 25 5.42 14.73 -2.62
C GLN A 25 4.68 14.30 -3.88
N THR A 26 5.41 13.79 -4.87
CA THR A 26 4.82 13.27 -6.11
C THR A 26 5.13 11.80 -6.25
N PHE A 27 4.11 10.98 -6.50
CA PHE A 27 4.23 9.56 -6.74
C PHE A 27 3.78 9.23 -8.17
N LEU A 28 4.64 8.53 -8.91
CA LEU A 28 4.44 8.17 -10.31
C LEU A 28 4.36 6.64 -10.45
N PRO A 29 3.17 6.04 -10.24
CA PRO A 29 2.98 4.61 -10.36
C PRO A 29 2.66 4.13 -11.78
N ILE A 30 3.04 2.88 -12.01
CA ILE A 30 2.51 2.03 -13.08
C ILE A 30 1.98 0.75 -12.40
N TRP A 31 0.69 0.51 -12.59
CA TRP A 31 -0.04 -0.63 -12.05
C TRP A 31 -0.51 -1.57 -13.14
N MET A 32 -0.54 -2.85 -12.83
CA MET A 32 -1.12 -3.91 -13.65
C MET A 32 -2.04 -4.77 -12.79
N GLN A 33 -3.20 -5.11 -13.35
CA GLN A 33 -4.15 -6.04 -12.76
C GLN A 33 -4.51 -7.14 -13.76
N TYR A 34 -4.58 -8.37 -13.26
CA TYR A 34 -5.11 -9.53 -13.96
C TYR A 34 -6.18 -10.21 -13.10
N ALA A 35 -7.29 -10.60 -13.71
CA ALA A 35 -8.41 -11.20 -12.99
C ALA A 35 -8.98 -12.39 -13.76
N THR A 36 -9.34 -13.42 -13.00
CA THR A 36 -10.08 -14.62 -13.41
C THR A 36 -11.28 -14.79 -12.47
N PRO A 37 -12.19 -15.75 -12.68
CA PRO A 37 -13.35 -15.91 -11.79
C PRO A 37 -12.99 -16.21 -10.32
N GLN A 38 -11.84 -16.85 -10.07
CA GLN A 38 -11.39 -17.20 -8.71
C GLN A 38 -10.23 -16.34 -8.20
N TRP A 39 -9.39 -15.81 -9.09
CA TRP A 39 -8.18 -15.08 -8.71
C TRP A 39 -8.19 -13.66 -9.22
N THR A 40 -7.82 -12.71 -8.37
CA THR A 40 -7.48 -11.35 -8.78
C THR A 40 -6.07 -11.05 -8.32
N THR A 41 -5.18 -10.72 -9.24
CA THR A 41 -3.81 -10.32 -8.94
C THR A 41 -3.57 -8.89 -9.39
N TYR A 42 -2.84 -8.15 -8.59
CA TYR A 42 -2.49 -6.78 -8.88
C TYR A 42 -1.08 -6.48 -8.37
N GLY A 43 -0.37 -5.63 -9.08
CA GLY A 43 0.98 -5.25 -8.71
C GLY A 43 1.49 -4.12 -9.56
N GLY A 44 2.65 -3.60 -9.17
CA GLY A 44 3.22 -2.47 -9.87
C GLY A 44 4.48 -1.94 -9.22
N ILE A 45 4.95 -0.86 -9.83
CA ILE A 45 6.12 -0.10 -9.42
C ILE A 45 5.75 1.38 -9.40
N GLY A 46 6.33 2.13 -8.48
CA GLY A 46 6.16 3.58 -8.47
C GLY A 46 7.41 4.28 -8.01
N TYR A 47 7.62 5.47 -8.54
CA TYR A 47 8.72 6.35 -8.16
C TYR A 47 8.17 7.54 -7.38
N ARG A 48 8.70 7.76 -6.18
CA ARG A 48 8.34 8.88 -5.32
C ARG A 48 9.43 9.93 -5.37
N ILE A 49 9.04 11.16 -5.71
CA ILE A 49 9.90 12.34 -5.67
C ILE A 49 9.66 13.02 -4.32
N ASN A 50 10.69 13.08 -3.48
CA ASN A 50 10.61 13.63 -2.13
C ASN A 50 11.48 14.90 -1.99
N PRO A 51 10.91 16.12 -2.15
CA PRO A 51 11.67 17.37 -2.14
C PRO A 51 12.01 17.90 -0.73
N VAL A 52 11.76 17.10 0.31
CA VAL A 52 12.01 17.45 1.72
C VAL A 52 13.51 17.54 2.01
N ARG A 53 13.89 18.37 2.99
CA ARG A 53 15.31 18.52 3.38
C ARG A 53 15.83 17.18 3.91
N ASP A 54 16.94 16.70 3.37
CA ASP A 54 17.54 15.38 3.66
C ASP A 54 16.69 14.18 3.20
N GLY A 55 15.60 14.43 2.46
CA GLY A 55 14.77 13.43 1.81
C GLY A 55 15.47 12.79 0.61
N ARG A 56 15.07 11.56 0.30
CA ARG A 56 15.56 10.78 -0.84
C ARG A 56 14.38 10.29 -1.66
N ASP A 57 14.53 10.31 -2.97
CA ASP A 57 13.55 9.69 -3.86
C ASP A 57 13.51 8.17 -3.61
N SER A 58 12.30 7.62 -3.58
CA SER A 58 12.07 6.20 -3.31
C SER A 58 11.45 5.48 -4.50
N VAL A 59 11.70 4.17 -4.55
CA VAL A 59 11.04 3.24 -5.46
C VAL A 59 10.18 2.31 -4.62
N PHE A 60 8.89 2.30 -4.92
CA PHE A 60 7.92 1.33 -4.41
C PHE A 60 7.76 0.20 -5.41
N THR A 61 7.71 -1.04 -4.92
CA THR A 61 7.29 -2.21 -5.70
C THR A 61 6.35 -3.06 -4.85
N GLY A 62 5.31 -3.59 -5.46
CA GLY A 62 4.35 -4.42 -4.73
C GLY A 62 3.60 -5.37 -5.64
N ALA A 63 3.19 -6.49 -5.07
CA ALA A 63 2.33 -7.46 -5.71
C ALA A 63 1.40 -8.11 -4.68
N ALA A 64 0.16 -8.33 -5.08
CA ALA A 64 -0.84 -8.97 -4.26
C ALA A 64 -1.73 -9.90 -5.08
N ALA A 65 -2.29 -10.88 -4.39
CA ALA A 65 -3.21 -11.86 -4.94
C ALA A 65 -4.37 -12.06 -3.98
N LEU A 66 -5.59 -11.96 -4.51
CA LEU A 66 -6.83 -12.34 -3.86
C LEU A 66 -7.36 -13.64 -4.47
N TYR A 67 -7.80 -14.53 -3.59
CA TYR A 67 -8.57 -15.70 -3.91
C TYR A 67 -10.00 -15.56 -3.40
N ARG A 68 -10.95 -15.81 -4.29
CA ARG A 68 -12.38 -15.88 -3.96
C ARG A 68 -12.70 -17.25 -3.38
N LEU A 69 -12.86 -17.30 -2.05
CA LEU A 69 -13.25 -18.53 -1.34
C LEU A 69 -14.68 -18.94 -1.64
N ASN A 70 -15.58 -17.95 -1.70
CA ASN A 70 -17.00 -18.15 -2.01
C ASN A 70 -17.58 -16.83 -2.57
N GLN A 71 -18.90 -16.75 -2.70
CA GLN A 71 -19.54 -15.57 -3.28
C GLN A 71 -19.39 -14.30 -2.43
N THR A 72 -19.18 -14.41 -1.12
CA THR A 72 -19.11 -13.28 -0.19
C THR A 72 -17.71 -13.00 0.34
N THR A 73 -16.80 -13.97 0.30
CA THR A 73 -15.52 -13.92 0.99
C THR A 73 -14.35 -14.04 0.03
N GLN A 74 -13.41 -13.10 0.14
CA GLN A 74 -12.12 -13.15 -0.53
C GLN A 74 -11.01 -13.07 0.52
N ILE A 75 -9.96 -13.84 0.32
CA ILE A 75 -8.73 -13.76 1.12
C ILE A 75 -7.59 -13.40 0.20
N GLY A 76 -6.55 -12.77 0.72
CA GLY A 76 -5.37 -12.53 -0.08
C GLY A 76 -4.16 -12.18 0.73
N ALA A 77 -3.06 -12.04 0.00
CA ALA A 77 -1.80 -11.61 0.54
C ALA A 77 -1.15 -10.59 -0.39
N GLU A 78 -0.33 -9.74 0.21
CA GLU A 78 0.47 -8.73 -0.46
C GLU A 78 1.91 -8.83 0.01
N LEU A 79 2.85 -8.62 -0.90
CA LEU A 79 4.24 -8.37 -0.61
C LEU A 79 4.61 -7.02 -1.22
N PHE A 80 5.25 -6.16 -0.44
CA PHE A 80 5.67 -4.84 -0.89
C PHE A 80 7.07 -4.50 -0.40
N ASN A 81 7.74 -3.63 -1.15
CA ASN A 81 9.01 -3.06 -0.82
C ASN A 81 9.05 -1.59 -1.20
N GLU A 82 9.52 -0.76 -0.29
CA GLU A 82 9.86 0.64 -0.56
C GLU A 82 11.31 0.89 -0.16
N THR A 83 12.07 1.50 -1.06
CA THR A 83 13.42 1.97 -0.72
C THR A 83 13.33 3.16 0.23
N SER A 84 14.40 3.43 0.97
CA SER A 84 14.42 4.52 1.94
C SER A 84 14.04 5.89 1.34
N THR A 85 13.11 6.57 2.00
CA THR A 85 12.58 7.91 1.67
C THR A 85 13.36 9.04 2.35
N THR A 86 14.25 8.72 3.29
CA THR A 86 15.03 9.68 4.07
C THR A 86 16.48 9.23 4.20
N THR A 87 17.43 10.17 4.19
CA THR A 87 18.84 9.85 4.42
C THR A 87 19.03 9.25 5.82
N GLY A 88 19.41 7.97 5.91
CA GLY A 88 19.63 7.25 7.18
C GLY A 88 18.53 6.26 7.59
N GLU A 89 17.36 6.30 6.94
CA GLU A 89 16.31 5.29 7.13
C GLU A 89 16.61 4.03 6.32
N GLN A 90 16.12 2.89 6.81
CA GLN A 90 16.32 1.61 6.15
C GLN A 90 15.15 1.30 5.21
N SER A 91 15.41 0.55 4.14
CA SER A 91 14.34 0.12 3.23
C SER A 91 13.33 -0.76 3.96
N GLN A 92 12.06 -0.60 3.61
CA GLN A 92 10.97 -1.37 4.15
C GLN A 92 10.62 -2.49 3.18
N THR A 93 10.60 -3.73 3.66
CA THR A 93 9.96 -4.84 2.96
C THR A 93 8.96 -5.44 3.93
N GLY A 94 7.73 -5.66 3.50
CA GLY A 94 6.68 -6.17 4.35
C GLY A 94 5.68 -7.01 3.59
N PHE A 95 4.88 -7.74 4.33
CA PHE A 95 3.77 -8.49 3.77
C PHE A 95 2.51 -8.27 4.60
N ASN A 96 1.37 -8.40 3.93
CA ASN A 96 0.06 -8.36 4.55
C ASN A 96 -0.74 -9.61 4.16
N ILE A 97 -1.65 -10.02 5.05
CA ILE A 97 -2.71 -10.97 4.76
C ILE A 97 -4.02 -10.26 5.03
N ALA A 98 -4.93 -10.31 4.07
CA ALA A 98 -6.20 -9.59 4.11
C ALA A 98 -7.39 -10.50 3.85
N THR A 99 -8.55 -10.07 4.34
CA THR A 99 -9.85 -10.67 4.06
C THR A 99 -10.85 -9.56 3.72
N ILE A 100 -11.66 -9.81 2.71
CA ILE A 100 -12.77 -8.96 2.28
C ILE A 100 -14.04 -9.79 2.39
N ILE A 101 -15.03 -9.30 3.14
CA ILE A 101 -16.30 -9.96 3.40
C ILE A 101 -17.42 -9.04 2.93
N ALA A 102 -18.20 -9.47 1.94
CA ALA A 102 -19.45 -8.83 1.56
C ALA A 102 -20.49 -9.04 2.67
N LEU A 103 -20.92 -7.94 3.28
CA LEU A 103 -21.96 -7.91 4.31
C LEU A 103 -23.35 -7.78 3.67
N ALA A 104 -23.43 -7.01 2.59
CA ALA A 104 -24.59 -6.79 1.74
C ALA A 104 -24.07 -6.37 0.35
N ASP A 105 -24.96 -6.21 -0.63
CA ASP A 105 -24.59 -5.90 -2.02
C ASP A 105 -23.67 -4.66 -2.13
N ASP A 106 -23.93 -3.64 -1.30
CA ASP A 106 -23.21 -2.37 -1.32
C ASP A 106 -22.14 -2.23 -0.22
N TYR A 107 -21.98 -3.24 0.64
CA TYR A 107 -21.15 -3.12 1.85
C TYR A 107 -20.15 -4.26 1.96
N ASN A 108 -18.86 -3.90 2.01
CA ASN A 108 -17.79 -4.85 2.32
C ASN A 108 -17.05 -4.48 3.59
N PHE A 109 -16.78 -5.47 4.42
CA PHE A 109 -15.84 -5.35 5.52
C PHE A 109 -14.46 -5.81 5.07
N LEU A 110 -13.45 -4.98 5.31
CA LEU A 110 -12.05 -5.24 4.98
C LEU A 110 -11.26 -5.37 6.28
N PHE A 111 -10.43 -6.41 6.35
CA PHE A 111 -9.53 -6.68 7.46
C PHE A 111 -8.15 -7.05 6.90
N SER A 112 -7.08 -6.51 7.45
CA SER A 112 -5.70 -6.85 7.07
C SER A 112 -4.76 -6.83 8.27
N VAL A 113 -3.84 -7.79 8.31
CA VAL A 113 -2.74 -7.84 9.27
C VAL A 113 -1.43 -8.08 8.54
N GLY A 114 -0.34 -7.51 9.05
CA GLY A 114 0.95 -7.63 8.40
C GLY A 114 2.13 -7.30 9.28
N LYS A 115 3.32 -7.53 8.73
CA LYS A 115 4.58 -7.32 9.41
C LYS A 115 5.70 -7.06 8.40
N GLY A 116 6.71 -6.30 8.82
CA GLY A 116 7.96 -6.13 8.11
C GLY A 116 8.78 -7.43 8.07
N LEU A 117 9.43 -7.69 6.94
CA LEU A 117 10.40 -8.76 6.74
C LEU A 117 11.84 -8.27 6.93
N ARG A 118 12.09 -6.99 6.65
CA ARG A 118 13.40 -6.35 6.80
C ARG A 118 13.32 -5.19 7.75
N ASN A 119 14.36 -5.03 8.57
CA ASN A 119 14.51 -3.87 9.46
C ASN A 119 13.32 -3.72 10.40
N VAL A 120 12.77 -4.86 10.84
CA VAL A 120 11.45 -5.00 11.46
C VAL A 120 11.26 -4.07 12.65
N GLU A 121 12.30 -3.94 13.48
CA GLU A 121 12.27 -3.06 14.66
C GLU A 121 12.09 -1.58 14.30
N ALA A 122 12.63 -1.16 13.15
CA ALA A 122 12.62 0.21 12.67
C ALA A 122 11.52 0.51 11.63
N THR A 123 10.97 -0.51 10.95
CA THR A 123 10.05 -0.30 9.82
C THR A 123 8.61 -0.70 10.12
N ASN A 124 8.37 -1.94 10.56
CA ASN A 124 7.04 -2.45 10.84
C ASN A 124 7.10 -3.73 11.67
N GLN A 125 6.94 -3.61 12.99
CA GLN A 125 6.89 -4.78 13.87
C GLN A 125 5.56 -5.54 13.77
N PHE A 126 4.48 -4.79 13.56
CA PHE A 126 3.12 -5.29 13.39
C PHE A 126 2.24 -4.17 12.85
N SER A 127 1.36 -4.51 11.90
CA SER A 127 0.34 -3.60 11.36
C SER A 127 -1.00 -4.30 11.32
N PHE A 128 -2.06 -3.54 11.59
CA PHE A 128 -3.43 -3.97 11.51
C PHE A 128 -4.28 -2.87 10.87
N TYR A 129 -5.24 -3.28 10.03
CA TYR A 129 -6.17 -2.39 9.36
C TYR A 129 -7.56 -3.02 9.32
N CYS A 130 -8.59 -2.21 9.58
CA CYS A 130 -9.98 -2.56 9.30
C CYS A 130 -10.72 -1.38 8.68
N ALA A 131 -11.62 -1.66 7.75
CA ALA A 131 -12.46 -0.65 7.13
C ALA A 131 -13.80 -1.20 6.67
N LEU A 132 -14.77 -0.30 6.53
CA LEU A 132 -16.04 -0.53 5.86
C LEU A 132 -15.99 0.17 4.49
N GLN A 133 -16.12 -0.59 3.42
CA GLN A 133 -16.27 -0.08 2.07
C GLN A 133 -17.75 -0.01 1.71
N VAL A 134 -18.17 1.14 1.18
CA VAL A 134 -19.50 1.37 0.63
C VAL A 134 -19.37 1.54 -0.89
N GLN A 135 -20.13 0.76 -1.66
CA GLN A 135 -20.22 0.84 -3.12
C GLN A 135 -21.55 1.52 -3.49
N TYR A 136 -21.53 2.39 -4.50
CA TYR A 136 -22.67 3.19 -4.96
C TYR A 136 -22.75 3.17 -6.49
#